data_AF-A0A931IE13-F1
#
_entry.id   AF-A0A931IE13-F1
#
_cell.length_a   1.000
_cell.length_b   1.000
_cell.length_c   1.000
_cell.angle_alpha   90.00
_cell.angle_beta   90.00
_cell.angle_gamma   90.00
#
_symmetry.space_group_name_H-M   'P 1'
#
loop_
_entity.id
_entity.type
_entity.pdbx_description
1 polymer ?
#
loop_
_entity_poly.entity_id
_entity_poly.type
_entity_poly.pdbx_seq_one_letter_code
_entity_poly.pdbx_strand_id
1 'polypeptide(L)'
;MGVVVLTLCVVTRSVVSSNTDSAETSRPPTGYAERNQPMTSRRVHVFQSTTQAIGAIGSGDDIRDGDILIVPAEQVAGWLMGTTPVAVTDNNGEFDHVTEEFAFNDPTYVDMFYAATEALDDHQAN
;
A
#
# COMPACT_ATOMS: atom_id res chain seq x y z
N MET A 1 -30.78 -2.49 68.53
CA MET A 1 -31.72 -1.44 68.07
C MET A 1 -30.96 -0.51 67.15
N GLY A 2 -31.41 -0.36 65.92
CA GLY A 2 -30.83 0.54 64.91
C GLY A 2 -31.55 0.30 63.58
N VAL A 3 -32.29 1.30 63.12
CA VAL A 3 -33.34 1.24 62.09
C VAL A 3 -32.80 1.78 60.76
N VAL A 4 -33.05 1.02 59.68
CA VAL A 4 -33.37 1.37 58.27
C VAL A 4 -32.79 2.66 57.68
N VAL A 5 -32.09 2.55 56.53
CA VAL A 5 -32.43 3.29 55.28
C VAL A 5 -32.09 2.41 54.06
N LEU A 6 -33.13 1.94 53.36
CA LEU A 6 -33.04 1.42 52.00
C LEU A 6 -32.81 2.62 51.06
N THR A 7 -31.82 2.55 50.17
CA THR A 7 -31.82 3.37 48.95
C THR A 7 -31.37 2.50 47.80
N LEU A 8 -32.36 2.07 47.03
CA LEU A 8 -32.23 1.43 45.73
C LEU A 8 -31.75 2.50 44.74
N CYS A 9 -30.55 2.37 44.18
CA CYS A 9 -30.10 3.21 43.07
C CYS A 9 -29.68 2.30 41.92
N VAL A 10 -30.64 2.01 41.04
CA VAL A 10 -30.39 1.36 39.74
C VAL A 10 -29.74 2.41 38.84
N VAL A 11 -28.44 2.24 38.57
CA VAL A 11 -27.73 3.01 37.55
C VAL A 11 -27.30 2.05 36.45
N THR A 12 -28.14 1.88 35.45
CA THR A 12 -27.74 1.30 34.16
C THR A 12 -26.90 2.35 33.44
N ARG A 13 -25.58 2.22 33.47
CA ARG A 13 -24.67 2.97 32.58
C ARG A 13 -24.33 2.11 31.38
N SER A 14 -24.83 2.55 30.22
CA SER A 14 -24.52 2.06 28.90
C SER A 14 -23.01 1.99 28.68
N VAL A 15 -22.52 0.83 28.24
CA VAL A 15 -21.17 0.68 27.67
C VAL A 15 -21.23 1.27 26.27
N VAL A 16 -20.76 2.52 26.13
CA VAL A 16 -20.31 3.06 24.84
C VAL A 16 -18.81 2.86 24.80
N SER A 17 -18.38 1.94 23.96
CA SER A 17 -16.98 1.66 23.63
C SER A 17 -16.56 2.58 22.50
N SER A 18 -15.54 3.40 22.71
CA SER A 18 -14.74 4.00 21.64
C SER A 18 -13.36 4.33 22.20
N ASN A 19 -12.37 3.59 21.71
CA ASN A 19 -10.96 3.59 22.08
C ASN A 19 -10.24 4.91 21.71
N THR A 20 -9.29 5.30 22.58
CA THR A 20 -7.91 5.84 22.37
C THR A 20 -7.55 6.51 21.04
N ASP A 21 -6.67 7.51 20.90
CA ASP A 21 -5.50 7.98 21.66
C ASP A 21 -5.11 9.37 21.07
N SER A 22 -4.63 10.30 21.89
CA SER A 22 -4.16 11.63 21.45
C SER A 22 -2.65 11.70 21.49
N ALA A 23 -1.99 11.68 20.33
CA ALA A 23 -0.60 12.13 20.18
C ALA A 23 -0.32 12.58 18.74
N GLU A 24 -0.69 13.82 18.42
CA GLU A 24 -0.15 14.56 17.29
C GLU A 24 1.13 15.27 17.76
N THR A 25 2.33 14.88 17.30
CA THR A 25 3.53 15.73 17.05
C THR A 25 4.74 14.87 16.66
N SER A 26 4.96 14.75 15.35
CA SER A 26 6.26 14.80 14.63
C SER A 26 6.03 14.33 13.18
N ARG A 27 5.43 15.20 12.35
CA ARG A 27 5.24 14.92 10.92
C ARG A 27 6.56 15.12 10.17
N PRO A 28 7.10 14.16 9.40
CA PRO A 28 8.02 14.49 8.31
C PRO A 28 7.23 15.21 7.19
N PRO A 29 7.82 16.20 6.51
CA PRO A 29 7.11 16.97 5.49
C PRO A 29 7.22 16.26 4.14
N THR A 30 6.33 15.33 3.85
CA THR A 30 6.19 14.81 2.48
C THR A 30 4.77 14.32 2.28
N GLY A 31 4.12 14.73 1.19
CA GLY A 31 2.72 14.44 0.84
C GLY A 31 2.39 12.98 0.53
N TYR A 32 2.82 12.03 1.37
CA TYR A 32 2.57 10.59 1.25
C TYR A 32 1.57 10.06 2.30
N ALA A 33 1.07 10.92 3.19
CA ALA A 33 0.19 10.52 4.30
C ALA A 33 -1.27 10.19 3.90
N GLU A 34 -1.64 10.34 2.62
CA GLU A 34 -3.00 10.07 2.12
C GLU A 34 -3.08 8.77 1.29
N ARG A 35 -2.19 7.80 1.55
CA ARG A 35 -2.24 6.44 0.94
C ARG A 35 -2.96 5.38 1.79
N ASN A 36 -3.82 5.79 2.72
CA ASN A 36 -4.68 4.86 3.48
C ASN A 36 -5.89 4.36 2.67
N GLN A 37 -5.75 4.18 1.36
CA GLN A 37 -6.73 3.38 0.62
C GLN A 37 -6.52 1.92 1.01
N PRO A 38 -7.58 1.16 1.33
CA PRO A 38 -7.43 -0.26 1.60
C PRO A 38 -6.76 -0.90 0.38
N MET A 39 -5.66 -1.63 0.59
CA MET A 39 -4.87 -2.31 -0.44
C MET A 39 -5.63 -3.43 -1.19
N THR A 40 -6.96 -3.38 -1.18
CA THR A 40 -7.88 -4.42 -1.66
C THR A 40 -8.18 -4.33 -3.15
N SER A 41 -7.46 -3.50 -3.91
CA SER A 41 -7.65 -3.36 -5.36
C SER A 41 -6.35 -2.94 -6.07
N ARG A 42 -5.22 -3.60 -5.78
CA ARG A 42 -4.03 -3.48 -6.64
C ARG A 42 -4.30 -4.24 -7.93
N ARG A 43 -4.23 -3.56 -9.07
CA ARG A 43 -4.35 -4.20 -10.38
C ARG A 43 -2.97 -4.58 -10.89
N VAL A 44 -2.91 -5.68 -11.62
CA VAL A 44 -1.72 -6.11 -12.34
C VAL A 44 -1.88 -5.69 -13.79
N HIS A 45 -0.94 -4.90 -14.30
CA HIS A 45 -0.90 -4.45 -15.68
C HIS A 45 0.29 -5.08 -16.38
N VAL A 46 0.03 -5.69 -17.54
CA VAL A 46 1.04 -6.38 -18.35
C VAL A 46 1.35 -5.55 -19.58
N PHE A 47 2.63 -5.24 -19.79
CA PHE A 47 3.09 -4.48 -20.94
C PHE A 47 4.08 -5.30 -21.77
N GLN A 48 4.19 -4.94 -23.05
CA GLN A 48 5.15 -5.55 -23.96
C GLN A 48 6.56 -4.94 -23.82
N SER A 49 6.65 -3.72 -23.31
CA SER A 49 7.92 -3.06 -23.01
C SER A 49 7.81 -2.04 -21.88
N THR A 50 8.93 -1.72 -21.24
CA THR A 50 9.00 -0.67 -20.20
C THR A 50 8.68 0.72 -20.77
N THR A 51 9.05 0.99 -22.03
CA THR A 51 8.64 2.21 -22.74
C THR A 51 7.11 2.33 -22.90
N GLN A 52 6.43 1.23 -23.21
CA GLN A 52 4.97 1.21 -23.32
C GLN A 52 4.31 1.50 -21.97
N ALA A 53 4.83 0.90 -20.89
CA ALA A 53 4.33 1.13 -19.54
C ALA A 53 4.46 2.60 -19.11
N ILE A 54 5.62 3.23 -19.38
CA ILE A 54 5.82 4.67 -19.11
C ILE A 54 4.83 5.53 -19.91
N GLY A 55 4.63 5.20 -21.18
CA GLY A 55 3.65 5.87 -22.03
C GLY A 55 2.24 5.81 -21.46
N ALA A 56 1.84 4.64 -20.95
CA ALA A 56 0.51 4.38 -20.38
C ALA A 56 0.25 5.16 -19.07
N ILE A 57 1.27 5.32 -18.22
CA ILE A 57 1.18 6.11 -16.98
C ILE A 57 0.89 7.58 -17.30
N GLY A 58 1.48 8.11 -18.38
CA GLY A 58 1.30 9.51 -18.81
C GLY A 58 0.00 9.79 -19.57
N SER A 59 -0.63 8.78 -20.19
CA SER A 59 -1.84 8.94 -21.01
C SER A 59 -3.15 9.00 -20.21
N GLY A 60 -3.11 8.79 -18.90
CA GLY A 60 -4.32 8.74 -18.06
C GLY A 60 -5.08 7.43 -18.18
N ASP A 61 -4.39 6.34 -18.53
CA ASP A 61 -4.91 4.99 -18.35
C ASP A 61 -5.22 4.74 -16.87
N ASP A 62 -6.10 3.78 -16.56
CA ASP A 62 -6.59 3.47 -15.20
C ASP A 62 -5.53 2.82 -14.29
N ILE A 63 -4.27 3.24 -14.44
CA ILE A 63 -3.10 2.85 -13.67
C ILE A 63 -3.01 3.80 -12.48
N ARG A 64 -2.99 3.25 -11.27
CA ARG A 64 -2.98 3.98 -10.01
C ARG A 64 -1.69 3.73 -9.24
N ASP A 65 -1.35 4.67 -8.36
CA ASP A 65 -0.29 4.45 -7.38
C ASP A 65 -0.54 3.13 -6.61
N GLY A 66 0.50 2.32 -6.52
CA GLY A 66 0.46 0.97 -5.94
C GLY A 66 0.05 -0.16 -6.89
N ASP A 67 -0.38 0.14 -8.14
CA ASP A 67 -0.63 -0.90 -9.13
C ASP A 67 0.66 -1.59 -9.54
N ILE A 68 0.56 -2.90 -9.82
CA ILE A 68 1.68 -3.75 -10.22
C ILE A 68 1.87 -3.65 -11.73
N LEU A 69 3.12 -3.49 -12.14
CA LEU A 69 3.52 -3.38 -13.54
C LEU A 69 4.45 -4.55 -13.86
N ILE A 70 4.11 -5.36 -14.86
CA ILE A 70 4.96 -6.45 -15.32
C ILE A 70 5.27 -6.31 -16.81
N VAL A 71 6.54 -6.53 -17.17
CA VAL A 71 7.06 -6.53 -18.53
C VAL A 71 7.81 -7.85 -18.75
N PRO A 72 7.10 -8.94 -19.06
CA PRO A 72 7.68 -10.29 -19.08
C PRO A 72 8.85 -10.43 -20.07
N ALA A 73 8.75 -9.79 -21.23
CA ALA A 73 9.78 -9.83 -22.26
C ALA A 73 11.13 -9.23 -21.79
N GLU A 74 11.10 -8.32 -20.83
CA GLU A 74 12.29 -7.66 -20.26
C GLU A 74 12.67 -8.23 -18.88
N GLN A 75 11.88 -9.18 -18.34
CA GLN A 75 12.02 -9.69 -16.98
C GLN A 75 11.95 -8.58 -15.92
N VAL A 76 11.10 -7.57 -16.18
CA VAL A 76 10.91 -6.44 -15.27
C VAL A 76 9.58 -6.59 -14.56
N ALA A 77 9.61 -6.48 -13.23
CA ALA A 77 8.42 -6.33 -12.42
C ALA A 77 8.59 -5.19 -11.42
N GLY A 78 7.49 -4.58 -11.04
CA GLY A 78 7.50 -3.35 -10.29
C GLY A 78 6.12 -2.87 -9.88
N TRP A 79 6.06 -1.66 -9.37
CA TRP A 79 4.79 -0.98 -9.11
C TRP A 79 4.88 0.50 -9.48
N LEU A 80 3.73 1.15 -9.60
CA LEU A 80 3.69 2.60 -9.78
C LEU A 80 3.83 3.29 -8.42
N MET A 81 4.90 4.06 -8.21
CA MET A 81 5.08 4.92 -7.03
C MET A 81 4.79 6.38 -7.36
N GLY A 82 3.62 6.85 -6.98
CA GLY A 82 3.10 8.16 -7.38
C GLY A 82 2.90 8.20 -8.90
N THR A 83 3.83 8.83 -9.61
CA THR A 83 3.85 8.91 -11.09
C THR A 83 5.08 8.22 -11.68
N THR A 84 5.88 7.53 -10.85
CA THR A 84 7.15 6.93 -11.24
C THR A 84 7.03 5.41 -11.18
N PRO A 85 7.17 4.70 -12.31
CA PRO A 85 7.26 3.24 -12.27
C PRO A 85 8.61 2.84 -11.67
N VAL A 86 8.56 1.96 -10.68
CA VAL A 86 9.75 1.45 -9.99
C VAL A 86 9.89 -0.05 -10.19
N ALA A 87 11.08 -0.52 -10.49
CA ALA A 87 11.40 -1.93 -10.61
C ALA A 87 11.87 -2.52 -9.28
N VAL A 88 11.48 -3.77 -9.03
CA VAL A 88 11.95 -4.61 -7.92
C VAL A 88 12.90 -5.72 -8.36
N THR A 89 12.90 -6.03 -9.64
CA THR A 89 13.77 -7.02 -10.27
C THR A 89 15.15 -6.44 -10.57
N ASP A 90 16.16 -7.31 -10.68
CA ASP A 90 17.52 -6.90 -11.07
C ASP A 90 17.54 -6.16 -12.42
N ASN A 91 16.70 -6.61 -13.36
CA ASN A 91 16.41 -5.88 -14.58
C ASN A 91 15.35 -4.81 -14.31
N ASN A 92 15.61 -3.58 -14.74
CA ASN A 92 14.66 -2.47 -14.59
C ASN A 92 14.20 -1.86 -15.92
N GLY A 93 14.90 -2.12 -17.03
CA GLY A 93 14.63 -1.45 -18.30
C GLY A 93 14.65 0.07 -18.13
N GLU A 94 13.53 0.72 -18.49
CA GLU A 94 13.32 2.17 -18.33
C GLU A 94 12.70 2.57 -16.96
N PHE A 95 12.40 1.62 -16.06
CA PHE A 95 11.85 1.94 -14.74
C PHE A 95 12.95 2.43 -13.79
N ASP A 96 12.54 3.23 -12.81
CA ASP A 96 13.45 3.65 -11.74
C ASP A 96 13.77 2.47 -10.82
N HIS A 97 14.98 2.47 -10.25
CA HIS A 97 15.38 1.48 -9.26
C HIS A 97 14.91 1.91 -7.87
N VAL A 98 14.25 0.99 -7.16
CA VAL A 98 14.09 1.11 -5.71
C VAL A 98 15.21 0.33 -5.05
N THR A 99 15.97 1.00 -4.20
CA THR A 99 16.94 0.28 -3.37
C THR A 99 16.19 -0.60 -2.37
N GLU A 100 16.73 -1.79 -2.08
CA GLU A 100 16.19 -2.67 -1.04
C GLU A 100 16.00 -1.92 0.28
N GLU A 101 16.97 -1.07 0.66
CA GLU A 101 16.88 -0.22 1.85
C GLU A 101 15.64 0.68 1.84
N PHE A 102 15.25 1.22 0.69
CA PHE A 102 14.05 2.05 0.58
C PHE A 102 12.76 1.22 0.66
N ALA A 103 12.73 0.03 0.03
CA ALA A 103 11.57 -0.86 0.07
C ALA A 103 11.34 -1.47 1.46
N PHE A 104 12.39 -1.84 2.19
CA PHE A 104 12.27 -2.54 3.48
C PHE A 104 12.04 -1.62 4.68
N ASN A 105 12.21 -0.30 4.52
CA ASN A 105 11.96 0.68 5.58
C ASN A 105 10.48 1.08 5.72
N ASP A 106 9.63 0.71 4.77
CA ASP A 106 8.17 0.91 4.84
C ASP A 106 7.46 -0.43 4.62
N PRO A 107 6.70 -0.94 5.62
CA PRO A 107 5.99 -2.21 5.49
C PRO A 107 4.97 -2.22 4.33
N THR A 108 4.55 -1.06 3.84
CA THR A 108 3.68 -0.93 2.66
C THR A 108 4.40 -1.35 1.37
N TYR A 109 5.69 -1.07 1.24
CA TYR A 109 6.48 -1.45 0.06
C TYR A 109 6.92 -2.92 0.09
N VAL A 110 7.06 -3.51 1.27
CA VAL A 110 7.36 -4.95 1.41
C VAL A 110 6.27 -5.81 0.77
N ASP A 111 5.00 -5.47 1.00
CA ASP A 111 3.87 -6.16 0.37
C ASP A 111 3.88 -5.98 -1.16
N MET A 112 4.19 -4.77 -1.64
CA MET A 112 4.30 -4.50 -3.08
C MET A 112 5.47 -5.25 -3.74
N PHE A 113 6.59 -5.40 -3.03
CA PHE A 113 7.74 -6.17 -3.49
C PHE A 113 7.32 -7.63 -3.77
N TYR A 114 6.71 -8.29 -2.79
CA TYR A 114 6.28 -9.69 -2.96
C TYR A 114 5.20 -9.85 -4.04
N ALA A 115 4.21 -8.95 -4.07
CA ALA A 115 3.15 -9.01 -5.07
C ALA A 115 3.68 -8.84 -6.50
N ALA A 116 4.66 -7.95 -6.71
CA ALA A 116 5.27 -7.75 -8.02
C ALA A 116 6.09 -8.96 -8.48
N THR A 117 6.89 -9.55 -7.58
CA THR A 117 7.67 -10.76 -7.88
C THR A 117 6.76 -11.97 -8.14
N GLU A 118 5.73 -12.17 -7.34
CA GLU A 118 4.77 -13.28 -7.50
C GLU A 118 3.99 -13.14 -8.82
N ALA A 119 3.56 -11.93 -9.18
CA ALA A 119 2.88 -11.67 -10.45
C ALA A 119 3.74 -11.96 -11.68
N LEU A 120 5.06 -11.72 -11.59
CA LEU A 120 6.00 -12.07 -12.66
C LEU A 120 6.16 -13.59 -12.76
N ASP A 121 6.41 -14.25 -11.63
CA ASP A 121 6.59 -15.71 -11.56
C ASP A 121 5.34 -16.45 -12.10
N ASP A 122 4.15 -16.03 -11.68
CA ASP A 122 2.87 -16.57 -12.16
C ASP A 122 2.71 -16.39 -13.68
N HIS A 123 3.14 -15.24 -14.22
CA HIS A 123 3.06 -15.01 -15.65
C HIS A 123 4.06 -15.90 -16.42
N GLN A 124 5.23 -16.20 -15.86
CA GLN A 124 6.22 -17.07 -16.50
C GLN A 124 5.88 -18.55 -16.43
N ALA A 125 5.06 -18.95 -15.45
CA ALA A 125 4.63 -20.33 -15.29
C ALA A 125 3.56 -20.79 -16.31
N ASN A 126 3.03 -19.87 -17.12
CA ASN A 126 1.88 -20.08 -18.02
C ASN A 126 2.26 -19.95 -19.49
#